data_AF-A0A1H4VUZ2-F1
#
_entry.id   AF-A0A1H4VUZ2-F1
#
_cell.length_a   1.000
_cell.length_b   1.000
_cell.length_c   1.000
_cell.angle_alpha   90.00
_cell.angle_beta   90.00
_cell.angle_gamma   90.00
#
_symmetry.space_group_name_H-M   'P 1'
#
loop_
_entity.id
_entity.type
_entity.pdbx_description
1 polymer ?
#
loop_
_entity_poly.entity_id
_entity_poly.type
_entity_poly.pdbx_seq_one_letter_code
_entity_poly.pdbx_strand_id
1 'polypeptide(L)'
;MENTSFKFKKWSFRFLIYTIITQVGLSYLIAIYNSISYDQNVFSRNLQILSAVNIITLIIGISFLIISLINKEDKNYQIYAGIVIYPILAVYTLLSFIG
;
A
#
# COMPACT_ATOMS: atom_id res chain seq x y z
N MET A 1 34.13 6.04 6.34
CA MET A 1 33.03 5.64 5.46
C MET A 1 31.80 5.46 6.33
N GLU A 2 30.88 6.42 6.29
CA GLU A 2 29.62 6.33 7.02
C GLU A 2 28.82 5.19 6.37
N ASN A 3 28.77 4.04 7.05
CA ASN A 3 28.04 2.88 6.57
C ASN A 3 26.56 3.29 6.60
N THR A 4 26.00 3.69 5.46
CA THR A 4 24.59 4.10 5.35
C THR A 4 23.73 2.87 5.60
N SER A 5 23.54 2.55 6.88
CA SER A 5 22.69 1.46 7.35
C SER A 5 21.33 1.65 6.70
N PHE A 6 20.91 0.64 5.93
CA PHE A 6 19.61 0.63 5.28
C PHE A 6 18.52 0.77 6.34
N LYS A 7 17.81 1.90 6.34
CA LYS A 7 16.75 2.19 7.33
C LYS A 7 15.43 1.63 6.84
N PHE A 8 15.06 0.45 7.32
CA PHE A 8 13.82 -0.25 6.94
C PHE A 8 12.59 0.57 7.31
N LYS A 9 12.60 1.33 8.42
CA LYS A 9 11.47 2.22 8.78
C LYS A 9 11.16 3.27 7.72
N LYS A 10 12.20 3.85 7.10
CA LYS A 10 12.02 4.88 6.07
C LYS A 10 11.40 4.29 4.81
N TRP A 11 11.86 3.10 4.41
CA TRP A 11 11.30 2.41 3.25
C TRP A 11 9.88 1.92 3.52
N SER A 12 9.62 1.31 4.67
CA SER A 12 8.26 0.96 5.08
C SER A 12 7.31 2.17 5.04
N PHE A 13 7.76 3.34 5.50
CA PHE A 13 6.94 4.54 5.45
C PHE A 13 6.69 5.05 4.02
N ARG A 14 7.67 4.95 3.12
CA ARG A 14 7.47 5.27 1.69
C ARG A 14 6.45 4.34 1.04
N PHE A 15 6.57 3.03 1.30
CA PHE A 15 5.61 2.05 0.80
C PHE A 15 4.21 2.30 1.35
N LEU A 16 4.07 2.73 2.61
CA LEU A 16 2.79 3.11 3.21
C LEU A 16 2.14 4.28 2.46
N ILE A 17 2.92 5.32 2.14
CA ILE A 17 2.44 6.45 1.33
C ILE A 17 2.02 5.97 -0.06
N TYR A 18 2.82 5.11 -0.71
CA TYR A 18 2.49 4.58 -2.02
C TYR A 18 1.19 3.77 -2.00
N THR A 19 0.99 2.91 -1.00
CA THR A 19 -0.26 2.16 -0.81
C THR A 19 -1.47 3.11 -0.63
N ILE A 20 -1.32 4.19 0.13
CA ILE A 20 -2.40 5.18 0.28
C ILE A 20 -2.71 5.85 -1.06
N ILE A 21 -1.69 6.28 -1.80
CA ILE A 21 -1.87 6.93 -3.11
C ILE A 21 -2.54 5.98 -4.10
N THR A 22 -2.09 4.72 -4.17
CA THR A 22 -2.71 3.72 -5.06
C THR A 22 -4.14 3.41 -4.65
N GLN A 23 -4.44 3.36 -3.36
CA GLN A 23 -5.82 3.20 -2.90
C GLN A 23 -6.73 4.36 -3.26
N VAL A 24 -6.28 5.60 -3.04
CA VAL A 24 -7.03 6.79 -3.46
C VAL A 24 -7.24 6.79 -4.98
N GLY A 25 -6.21 6.41 -5.75
CA GLY A 25 -6.30 6.25 -7.20
C GLY A 25 -7.33 5.21 -7.63
N LEU A 26 -7.34 4.04 -6.98
CA LEU A 26 -8.34 2.98 -7.22
C LEU A 26 -9.75 3.48 -6.92
N SER A 27 -9.98 4.06 -5.75
CA SER A 27 -11.28 4.60 -5.37
C SER A 27 -11.76 5.68 -6.33
N TYR A 28 -10.87 6.55 -6.78
CA TYR A 28 -11.19 7.57 -7.78
C TYR A 28 -11.60 6.96 -9.12
N LEU A 29 -10.83 6.00 -9.64
CA LEU A 29 -11.15 5.32 -10.91
C LEU A 29 -12.50 4.61 -10.86
N ILE A 30 -12.82 3.97 -9.74
CA ILE A 30 -14.12 3.31 -9.53
C ILE A 30 -15.24 4.35 -9.48
N ALA A 31 -15.03 5.46 -8.77
CA ALA A 31 -16.04 6.51 -8.61
C ALA A 31 -16.41 7.22 -9.92
N ILE A 32 -15.46 7.35 -10.85
CA ILE A 32 -15.69 8.00 -12.16
C ILE A 32 -16.09 7.02 -13.27
N TYR A 33 -16.12 5.71 -13.00
CA TYR A 33 -16.42 4.71 -14.01
C TYR A 33 -17.86 4.85 -14.53
N ASN A 34 -18.00 4.89 -15.86
CA ASN A 34 -19.28 4.87 -16.55
C ASN A 34 -19.21 3.89 -17.72
N SER A 35 -20.06 2.86 -17.72
CA SER A 35 -20.11 1.83 -18.75
C SER A 35 -20.49 2.36 -20.15
N ILE A 36 -21.08 3.55 -20.22
CA ILE A 36 -21.47 4.20 -21.48
C ILE A 36 -20.24 4.83 -22.17
N SER A 37 -19.26 5.29 -21.38
CA SER A 37 -18.11 6.06 -21.89
C SER A 37 -16.80 5.26 -21.93
N TYR A 38 -16.71 4.14 -21.20
CA TYR A 38 -15.49 3.35 -21.08
C TYR A 38 -15.68 1.91 -21.53
N ASP A 39 -14.69 1.37 -22.25
CA ASP A 39 -14.60 -0.06 -22.53
C ASP A 39 -14.41 -0.82 -21.22
N GLN A 40 -15.44 -1.60 -20.85
CA GLN A 40 -15.49 -2.38 -19.62
C GLN A 40 -14.30 -3.34 -19.48
N ASN A 41 -13.83 -3.95 -20.57
CA ASN A 41 -12.72 -4.91 -20.52
C ASN A 41 -11.41 -4.20 -20.25
N VAL A 42 -11.18 -3.07 -20.90
CA VAL A 42 -9.96 -2.27 -20.70
C VAL A 42 -9.94 -1.67 -19.30
N PHE A 43 -11.08 -1.14 -18.83
CA PHE A 43 -11.20 -0.60 -17.49
C PHE A 43 -10.97 -1.67 -16.42
N SER A 44 -11.64 -2.82 -16.53
CA SER A 44 -11.50 -3.94 -15.60
C SER A 44 -10.04 -4.44 -15.53
N ARG A 45 -9.38 -4.61 -16.69
CA ARG A 45 -7.97 -5.01 -16.73
C ARG A 45 -7.07 -4.00 -16.03
N ASN A 46 -7.24 -2.70 -16.30
CA ASN A 46 -6.42 -1.66 -15.68
C ASN A 46 -6.65 -1.58 -14.16
N LEU A 47 -7.91 -1.72 -13.73
CA LEU A 47 -8.27 -1.77 -12.31
C LEU A 47 -7.61 -2.97 -11.63
N GLN A 48 -7.66 -4.16 -12.23
CA GLN A 48 -7.01 -5.36 -11.71
C GLN A 48 -5.49 -5.20 -11.59
N ILE A 49 -4.83 -4.62 -12.60
CA ILE A 49 -3.39 -4.35 -12.56
C ILE A 49 -3.05 -3.39 -11.41
N LEU A 50 -3.80 -2.30 -11.27
CA LEU A 50 -3.55 -1.32 -10.21
C LEU A 50 -3.83 -1.91 -8.81
N SER A 51 -4.86 -2.75 -8.68
CA SER A 51 -5.13 -3.51 -7.45
C SER A 51 -4.00 -4.47 -7.11
N ALA A 52 -3.45 -5.19 -8.10
CA ALA A 52 -2.30 -6.08 -7.89
C ALA A 52 -1.07 -5.28 -7.43
N VAL A 53 -0.77 -4.14 -8.06
CA VAL A 53 0.32 -3.24 -7.64
C VAL A 53 0.09 -2.76 -6.21
N ASN A 54 -1.12 -2.37 -5.85
CA ASN A 54 -1.46 -1.92 -4.50
C ASN A 54 -1.19 -3.02 -3.44
N ILE A 55 -1.61 -4.26 -3.72
CA ILE A 55 -1.38 -5.41 -2.84
C ILE A 55 0.12 -5.70 -2.69
N ILE A 56 0.87 -5.71 -3.78
CA ILE A 56 2.33 -5.94 -3.74
C ILE A 56 3.02 -4.87 -2.89
N THR A 57 2.65 -3.60 -3.10
CA THR A 57 3.19 -2.46 -2.36
C THR A 57 2.88 -2.56 -0.87
N LEU A 58 1.65 -2.97 -0.52
CA LEU A 58 1.23 -3.22 0.86
C LEU A 58 2.08 -4.32 1.51
N ILE A 59 2.24 -5.47 0.84
CA ILE A 59 3.00 -6.61 1.36
C ILE A 59 4.46 -6.21 1.61
N ILE A 60 5.12 -5.59 0.64
CA ILE A 60 6.52 -5.13 0.79
C ILE A 60 6.64 -4.13 1.95
N GLY A 61 5.69 -3.21 2.04
CA GLY A 61 5.63 -2.22 3.11
C GLY A 61 5.53 -2.82 4.51
N ILE A 62 4.66 -3.82 4.67
CA ILE A 62 4.51 -4.61 5.91
C ILE A 62 5.79 -5.39 6.21
N SER A 63 6.39 -6.06 5.22
CA SER A 63 7.65 -6.78 5.40
C SER A 63 8.76 -5.87 5.92
N PHE A 64 8.90 -4.67 5.37
CA PHE A 64 9.86 -3.69 5.87
C PHE A 64 9.52 -3.17 7.26
N LEU A 65 8.24 -3.03 7.62
CA LEU A 65 7.86 -2.69 8.99
C LEU A 65 8.30 -3.80 9.96
N ILE A 66 8.02 -5.06 9.63
CA ILE A 66 8.40 -6.21 10.45
C ILE A 66 9.92 -6.27 10.63
N ILE A 67 10.69 -6.13 9.54
CA ILE A 67 12.16 -6.12 9.62
C ILE A 67 12.66 -4.94 10.47
N SER A 68 12.06 -3.76 10.33
CA SER A 68 12.38 -2.60 11.16
C SER A 68 12.13 -2.85 12.65
N LEU A 69 11.07 -3.58 13.00
CA LEU A 69 10.74 -3.94 14.38
C LEU A 69 11.72 -4.99 14.95
N ILE A 70 12.08 -5.99 14.14
CA ILE A 70 13.07 -7.01 14.51
C ILE A 70 14.46 -6.37 14.74
N ASN A 71 14.85 -5.45 13.87
CA ASN A 71 16.11 -4.71 13.97
C ASN A 71 16.11 -3.65 15.08
N LYS A 72 15.01 -3.49 15.82
CA LYS A 72 14.85 -2.53 16.93
C LYS A 72 15.21 -1.10 16.52
N GLU A 73 14.87 -0.69 15.29
CA GLU A 73 15.09 0.69 14.84
C GLU A 73 14.31 1.69 15.73
N ASP A 74 14.82 2.92 15.89
CA ASP A 74 14.19 3.89 16.79
C ASP A 74 12.72 4.11 16.42
N LYS A 75 11.86 3.93 17.42
CA LYS A 75 10.43 4.17 17.33
C LYS A 75 10.17 5.66 17.18
N ASN A 76 9.75 6.05 16.00
CA ASN A 76 9.31 7.40 15.67
C ASN A 76 7.94 7.33 14.98
N TYR A 77 7.43 8.47 14.56
CA TYR A 77 6.12 8.56 13.90
C TYR A 77 5.97 7.61 12.69
N GLN A 78 7.07 7.26 12.00
CA GLN A 78 7.05 6.36 10.84
C GLN A 78 6.67 4.93 11.23
N ILE A 79 7.26 4.43 12.32
CA ILE A 79 6.95 3.10 12.85
C ILE A 79 5.53 3.08 13.44
N TYR A 80 5.16 4.10 14.21
CA TYR A 80 3.80 4.18 14.79
C TYR A 80 2.71 4.26 13.71
N ALA A 81 2.93 5.08 12.67
CA ALA A 81 2.03 5.15 11.52
C ALA A 81 1.91 3.78 10.83
N GLY A 82 3.04 3.09 10.62
CA GLY A 82 3.03 1.74 10.05
C GLY A 82 2.20 0.75 10.88
N ILE A 83 2.43 0.68 12.19
CA ILE A 83 1.73 -0.25 13.09
C ILE A 83 0.21 -0.03 13.07
N VAL A 84 -0.26 1.20 12.93
CA VAL A 84 -1.70 1.51 12.95
C VAL A 84 -2.32 1.40 11.55
N ILE A 85 -1.69 1.97 10.54
CA ILE A 85 -2.29 2.14 9.21
C ILE A 85 -2.18 0.85 8.38
N TYR A 86 -1.09 0.09 8.46
CA TYR A 86 -0.98 -1.15 7.68
C TYR A 86 -2.08 -2.17 8.01
N PRO A 87 -2.43 -2.43 9.29
CA PRO A 87 -3.56 -3.30 9.60
C PRO A 87 -4.89 -2.78 9.03
N ILE A 88 -5.14 -1.48 9.10
CA ILE A 88 -6.36 -0.87 8.54
C ILE A 88 -6.41 -1.12 7.02
N LEU A 89 -5.33 -0.85 6.31
CA LEU A 89 -5.24 -1.06 4.86
C LEU A 89 -5.32 -2.54 4.47
N ALA A 90 -4.73 -3.43 5.27
CA ALA A 90 -4.81 -4.87 5.06
C ALA A 90 -6.25 -5.38 5.22
N VAL A 91 -6.95 -4.97 6.28
CA VAL A 91 -8.37 -5.34 6.48
C VAL A 91 -9.23 -4.81 5.34
N TYR A 92 -9.06 -3.53 4.95
CA TYR A 92 -9.77 -2.95 3.82
C TYR A 92 -9.54 -3.75 2.52
N THR A 93 -8.30 -4.15 2.27
CA THR A 93 -7.94 -4.95 1.09
C THR A 93 -8.58 -6.34 1.14
N LEU A 94 -8.61 -6.99 2.30
CA LEU A 94 -9.28 -8.28 2.48
C LEU A 94 -10.80 -8.20 2.26
N LEU A 95 -11.43 -7.12 2.73
CA LEU A 95 -12.86 -6.89 2.51
C LEU A 95 -13.20 -6.80 1.02
N SER A 96 -12.32 -6.25 0.18
CA SER A 96 -12.55 -6.20 -1.28
C SER A 96 -12.55 -7.55 -2.00
N PHE A 97 -12.15 -8.64 -1.34
CA PHE A 97 -12.21 -10.00 -1.89
C PHE A 97 -13.47 -10.77 -1.48
N ILE A 98 -14.17 -10.30 -0.45
CA ILE A 98 -15.33 -11.00 0.14
C ILE A 98 -16.66 -10.41 -0.35
N GLY A 99 -16.65 -9.16 -0.84
CA GLY A 99 -17.80 -8.52 -1.50
C GLY A 99 -17.77 -8.68 -3.00
#